data_AF-A0A7H1MZ94-F1
#
_entry.id   AF-A0A7H1MZ94-F1
#
_cell.length_a   1.000
_cell.length_b   1.000
_cell.length_c   1.000
_cell.angle_alpha   90.00
_cell.angle_beta   90.00
_cell.angle_gamma   90.00
#
_symmetry.space_group_name_H-M   'P 1'
#
loop_
_entity.id
_entity.type
_entity.pdbx_description
1 polymer ?
#
loop_
_entity_poly.entity_id
_entity_poly.type
_entity_poly.pdbx_seq_one_letter_code
_entity_poly.pdbx_strand_id
1 'polypeptide(L)'
;MVQTATKGDQAPEDVAKAIANGHAAAVEFPTMLFPDDAPVGLVAQRMVEGRYDKAFLISEVKRFTGVTIDVPANPGRIVAVIPQHGYWSSELTLTDQAFRAAGYEVDYVTLRGERPFVYGVSLDTSFRDQAWNAAQVSPGEAALGNRYNDRTTTEGLRLNQPRNLDTWLPPTPRPQHGEAAREPYRQALLKGLSEATQYAGMFIVGGAGAYMDYGGNTSIRPLIRLLAALGRPVVAICYGVEVLIQATDPKTKVPLVWGRLVTGHSEQDDYTDGTTNVPVEGGYGPNYGAATITLEQMIKQYTGPQGGFISNNGSPYMAVADGNVITARTTPDGYPAAMLALAQMHGNGQLPTKYVIDGDGLGHVPTLAEVRRIAG
;
A
#
# COMPACT_ATOMS: atom_id res chain seq x y z
N MET A 1 1.24 15.01 -25.50
CA MET A 1 1.07 15.37 -26.92
C MET A 1 0.06 14.41 -27.51
N VAL A 2 -1.09 14.88 -27.97
CA VAL A 2 -1.93 14.08 -28.86
C VAL A 2 -1.16 14.00 -30.17
N GLN A 3 -0.60 12.84 -30.50
CA GLN A 3 -0.09 12.61 -31.86
C GLN A 3 -1.27 12.81 -32.81
N THR A 4 -1.31 13.97 -33.46
CA THR A 4 -2.10 14.18 -34.65
C THR A 4 -1.38 13.41 -35.75
N ALA A 5 -1.64 12.10 -35.80
CA ALA A 5 -1.26 11.29 -36.93
C ALA A 5 -1.91 11.90 -38.17
N THR A 6 -1.05 12.23 -39.14
CA THR A 6 -1.41 12.54 -40.52
C THR A 6 -2.50 11.57 -40.97
N LYS A 7 -3.69 12.09 -41.32
CA LYS A 7 -4.75 11.35 -41.99
C LYS A 7 -4.21 10.83 -43.34
N GLY A 8 -3.56 9.67 -43.31
CA GLY A 8 -3.28 8.85 -44.50
C GLY A 8 -4.40 7.85 -44.68
N ASP A 9 -4.65 7.48 -45.93
CA ASP A 9 -5.68 6.56 -46.45
C ASP A 9 -5.63 5.12 -45.91
N GLN A 10 -5.56 4.92 -44.58
CA GLN A 10 -5.68 3.58 -44.01
C GLN A 10 -7.16 3.15 -44.00
N ALA A 11 -7.43 1.95 -44.52
CA ALA A 11 -8.76 1.36 -44.42
C ALA A 11 -9.12 1.16 -42.93
N PRO A 12 -10.40 1.38 -42.53
CA PRO A 12 -10.82 1.17 -41.14
C PRO A 12 -10.45 -0.21 -40.57
N GLU A 13 -10.44 -1.24 -41.41
CA GLU A 13 -10.03 -2.60 -41.05
C GLU A 13 -8.54 -2.70 -40.68
N ASP A 14 -7.66 -1.97 -41.38
CA ASP A 14 -6.23 -1.95 -41.07
C ASP A 14 -5.96 -1.27 -39.73
N VAL A 15 -6.71 -0.21 -39.41
CA VAL A 15 -6.64 0.46 -38.11
C VAL A 15 -7.09 -0.48 -36.99
N ALA A 16 -8.22 -1.17 -37.17
CA ALA A 16 -8.72 -2.14 -36.20
C ALA A 16 -7.71 -3.29 -35.98
N LYS A 17 -7.10 -3.80 -37.05
CA LYS A 17 -6.06 -4.83 -36.99
C LYS A 17 -4.81 -4.34 -36.27
N ALA A 18 -4.37 -3.12 -36.52
CA ALA A 18 -3.22 -2.53 -35.83
C ALA A 18 -3.46 -2.38 -34.32
N ILE A 19 -4.65 -1.92 -33.93
CA ILE A 19 -5.07 -1.81 -32.53
C ILE A 19 -5.10 -3.21 -31.88
N ALA A 20 -5.76 -4.18 -32.52
CA ALA A 20 -5.85 -5.55 -32.01
C ALA A 20 -4.47 -6.20 -31.84
N ASN A 21 -3.58 -6.05 -32.81
CA ASN A 21 -2.20 -6.54 -32.73
C ASN A 21 -1.42 -5.85 -31.59
N GLY A 22 -1.62 -4.53 -31.41
CA GLY A 22 -0.99 -3.78 -30.33
C GLY A 22 -1.43 -4.27 -28.95
N HIS A 23 -2.73 -4.45 -28.74
CA HIS A 23 -3.26 -5.02 -27.50
C HIS A 23 -2.78 -6.45 -27.28
N ALA A 24 -2.82 -7.31 -28.29
CA ALA A 24 -2.35 -8.69 -28.19
C ALA A 24 -0.85 -8.78 -27.86
N ALA A 25 -0.03 -7.89 -28.44
CA ALA A 25 1.40 -7.84 -28.17
C ALA A 25 1.74 -7.29 -26.77
N ALA A 26 0.82 -6.54 -26.14
CA ALA A 26 0.98 -5.98 -24.81
C ALA A 26 0.56 -6.94 -23.67
N VAL A 27 -0.09 -8.07 -23.99
CA VAL A 27 -0.46 -9.07 -22.98
C VAL A 27 0.80 -9.79 -22.50
N GLU A 28 1.05 -9.73 -21.20
CA GLU A 28 2.15 -10.44 -20.54
C GLU A 28 1.63 -11.66 -19.77
N PHE A 29 2.29 -12.81 -19.96
CA PHE A 29 2.07 -14.03 -19.18
C PHE A 29 3.35 -14.38 -18.42
N PRO A 30 3.64 -13.70 -17.30
CA PRO A 30 4.87 -13.94 -16.57
C PRO A 30 4.87 -15.33 -15.95
N THR A 31 6.06 -15.91 -15.86
CA THR A 31 6.27 -17.15 -15.11
C THR A 31 6.40 -16.80 -13.64
N MET A 32 5.64 -17.49 -12.78
CA MET A 32 5.72 -17.30 -11.34
C MET A 32 7.09 -17.77 -10.82
N LEU A 33 7.74 -16.94 -10.01
CA LEU A 33 9.06 -17.25 -9.41
C LEU A 33 8.96 -18.00 -8.07
N PHE A 34 7.75 -18.40 -7.69
CA PHE A 34 7.44 -19.18 -6.50
C PHE A 34 6.54 -20.36 -6.87
N PRO A 35 6.52 -21.43 -6.04
CA PRO A 35 5.68 -22.61 -6.26
C PRO A 35 4.19 -22.28 -6.04
N ASP A 36 3.36 -23.29 -5.81
CA ASP A 36 1.90 -23.16 -5.73
C ASP A 36 1.37 -22.23 -4.60
N ASP A 37 2.18 -21.95 -3.57
CA ASP A 37 1.77 -21.20 -2.38
C ASP A 37 2.47 -19.84 -2.25
N ALA A 38 1.74 -18.84 -1.73
CA ALA A 38 2.29 -17.54 -1.39
C ALA A 38 3.49 -17.63 -0.41
N PRO A 39 4.59 -16.91 -0.68
CA PRO A 39 5.88 -17.03 0.01
C PRO A 39 5.84 -16.64 1.50
N VAL A 40 4.91 -15.76 1.89
CA VAL A 40 4.78 -15.26 3.27
C VAL A 40 4.05 -16.23 4.18
N GLY A 41 3.51 -17.34 3.67
CA GLY A 41 2.72 -18.25 4.47
C GLY A 41 3.47 -18.86 5.66
N LEU A 42 4.76 -19.15 5.49
CA LEU A 42 5.61 -19.63 6.59
C LEU A 42 5.86 -18.54 7.65
N VAL A 43 5.97 -17.27 7.23
CA VAL A 43 6.10 -16.13 8.15
C VAL A 43 4.81 -15.91 8.92
N ALA A 44 3.67 -15.91 8.23
CA ALA A 44 2.35 -15.79 8.84
C ALA A 44 2.10 -16.94 9.84
N GLN A 45 2.47 -18.17 9.48
CA GLN A 45 2.35 -19.33 10.38
C GLN A 45 3.21 -19.17 11.64
N ARG A 46 4.44 -18.63 11.52
CA ARG A 46 5.28 -18.30 12.68
C ARG A 46 4.62 -17.25 13.58
N MET A 47 3.98 -16.23 13.01
CA MET A 47 3.24 -15.22 13.78
C MET A 47 2.04 -15.84 14.52
N VAL A 48 1.31 -16.74 13.84
CA VAL A 48 0.18 -17.48 14.45
C VAL A 48 0.65 -18.30 15.64
N GLU A 49 1.78 -18.99 15.52
CA GLU A 49 2.33 -19.86 16.56
C GLU A 49 3.08 -19.12 17.68
N GLY A 50 3.15 -17.78 17.62
CA GLY A 50 3.89 -16.98 18.60
C GLY A 50 5.41 -17.14 18.52
N ARG A 51 5.92 -17.62 17.38
CA ARG A 51 7.36 -17.83 17.11
C ARG A 51 7.99 -16.70 16.28
N TYR A 52 7.26 -15.61 16.09
CA TYR A 52 7.73 -14.39 15.42
C TYR A 52 8.19 -13.36 16.47
N ASP A 53 9.37 -13.58 17.04
CA ASP A 53 9.94 -12.70 18.07
C ASP A 53 10.82 -11.59 17.46
N LYS A 54 11.28 -10.66 18.31
CA LYS A 54 12.13 -9.54 17.91
C LYS A 54 13.46 -9.99 17.29
N ALA A 55 14.02 -11.12 17.74
CA ALA A 55 15.28 -11.63 17.20
C ALA A 55 15.10 -12.17 15.78
N PHE A 56 14.02 -12.92 15.53
CA PHE A 56 13.64 -13.37 14.20
C PHE A 56 13.37 -12.18 13.28
N LEU A 57 12.59 -11.19 13.74
CA LEU A 57 12.36 -9.95 12.99
C LEU A 57 13.66 -9.26 12.57
N ILE A 58 14.61 -9.07 13.50
CA ILE A 58 15.90 -8.43 13.19
C ILE A 58 16.68 -9.25 12.14
N SER A 59 16.61 -10.58 12.22
CA SER A 59 17.23 -11.46 11.21
C SER A 59 16.60 -11.31 9.82
N GLU A 60 15.27 -11.12 9.76
CA GLU A 60 14.56 -10.89 8.50
C GLU A 60 14.87 -9.51 7.94
N VAL A 61 14.94 -8.46 8.77
CA VAL A 61 15.38 -7.13 8.30
C VAL A 61 16.76 -7.23 7.67
N LYS A 62 17.70 -7.94 8.30
CA LYS A 62 19.03 -8.17 7.73
C LYS A 62 18.98 -8.98 6.44
N ARG A 63 18.15 -10.01 6.35
CA ARG A 63 17.99 -10.82 5.14
C ARG A 63 17.49 -9.99 3.96
N PHE A 64 16.44 -9.20 4.18
CA PHE A 64 15.79 -8.42 3.12
C PHE A 64 16.59 -7.19 2.70
N THR A 65 17.30 -6.56 3.63
CA THR A 65 17.90 -5.23 3.40
C THR A 65 19.42 -5.22 3.47
N GLY A 66 20.06 -6.29 3.94
CA GLY A 66 21.49 -6.30 4.29
C GLY A 66 21.85 -5.47 5.52
N VAL A 67 20.90 -4.71 6.09
CA VAL A 67 21.12 -3.77 7.19
C VAL A 67 20.96 -4.48 8.53
N THR A 68 21.90 -4.23 9.43
CA THR A 68 21.72 -4.61 10.85
C THR A 68 21.08 -3.46 11.58
N ILE A 69 20.00 -3.74 12.30
CA ILE A 69 19.23 -2.72 13.02
C ILE A 69 19.42 -2.84 14.53
N ASP A 70 19.33 -1.71 15.22
CA ASP A 70 19.23 -1.63 16.68
C ASP A 70 17.92 -0.94 17.07
N VAL A 71 16.92 -1.73 17.45
CA VAL A 71 15.59 -1.21 17.80
C VAL A 71 15.51 -1.00 19.30
N PRO A 72 15.29 0.22 19.79
CA PRO A 72 15.21 0.50 21.22
C PRO A 72 14.06 -0.28 21.88
N ALA A 73 14.10 -0.41 23.21
CA ALA A 73 13.08 -1.13 23.97
C ALA A 73 11.68 -0.53 23.80
N ASN A 74 11.59 0.79 23.73
CA ASN A 74 10.35 1.56 23.56
C ASN A 74 10.47 2.45 22.31
N PRO A 75 10.28 1.90 21.10
CA PRO A 75 10.53 2.62 19.85
C PRO A 75 9.42 3.63 19.49
N GLY A 76 8.31 3.64 20.24
CA GLY A 76 7.22 4.62 20.10
C GLY A 76 5.98 4.01 19.44
N ARG A 77 5.26 4.84 18.67
CA ARG A 77 3.96 4.49 18.08
C ARG A 77 3.98 4.56 16.56
N ILE A 78 3.26 3.66 15.89
CA ILE A 78 2.98 3.69 14.46
C ILE A 78 1.48 3.92 14.27
N VAL A 79 1.10 4.71 13.27
CA VAL A 79 -0.31 4.84 12.87
C VAL A 79 -0.60 3.94 11.68
N ALA A 80 -1.58 3.04 11.84
CA ALA A 80 -2.11 2.19 10.78
C ALA A 80 -3.40 2.79 10.26
N VAL A 81 -3.39 3.25 9.01
CA VAL A 81 -4.62 3.71 8.35
C VAL A 81 -5.20 2.55 7.55
N ILE A 82 -6.45 2.20 7.82
CA ILE A 82 -7.11 1.00 7.29
C ILE A 82 -8.40 1.43 6.57
N PRO A 83 -8.68 0.97 5.34
CA PRO A 83 -9.94 1.27 4.70
C PRO A 83 -11.05 0.54 5.45
N GLN A 84 -12.13 1.26 5.75
CA GLN A 84 -13.25 0.71 6.48
C GLN A 84 -14.09 -0.24 5.62
N HIS A 85 -14.21 0.01 4.31
CA HIS A 85 -15.08 -0.76 3.41
C HIS A 85 -14.40 -1.96 2.73
N GLY A 86 -13.39 -2.56 3.37
CA GLY A 86 -12.72 -3.74 2.84
C GLY A 86 -11.21 -3.55 2.78
N TYR A 87 -10.47 -4.32 3.57
CA TYR A 87 -9.02 -4.44 3.47
C TYR A 87 -8.60 -5.89 3.21
N TRP A 88 -7.47 -6.08 2.52
CA TRP A 88 -6.88 -7.41 2.35
C TRP A 88 -6.15 -7.83 3.63
N SER A 89 -6.42 -9.03 4.13
CA SER A 89 -5.96 -9.45 5.45
C SER A 89 -4.45 -9.35 5.66
N SER A 90 -3.63 -9.90 4.76
CA SER A 90 -2.17 -9.91 4.93
C SER A 90 -1.52 -8.54 4.80
N GLU A 91 -2.16 -7.58 4.13
CA GLU A 91 -1.66 -6.20 4.02
C GLU A 91 -1.68 -5.47 5.38
N LEU A 92 -2.68 -5.76 6.22
CA LEU A 92 -2.74 -5.28 7.61
C LEU A 92 -1.91 -6.17 8.53
N THR A 93 -2.20 -7.48 8.54
CA THR A 93 -1.80 -8.36 9.65
C THR A 93 -0.29 -8.60 9.69
N LEU A 94 0.37 -8.82 8.54
CA LEU A 94 1.82 -9.04 8.50
C LEU A 94 2.59 -7.78 8.92
N THR A 95 2.14 -6.62 8.43
CA THR A 95 2.74 -5.32 8.72
C THR A 95 2.59 -4.96 10.20
N ASP A 96 1.40 -5.14 10.78
CA ASP A 96 1.15 -4.88 12.21
C ASP A 96 1.98 -5.81 13.11
N GLN A 97 2.02 -7.11 12.81
CA GLN A 97 2.83 -8.06 13.58
C GLN A 97 4.33 -7.73 13.50
N ALA A 98 4.83 -7.31 12.34
CA ALA A 98 6.22 -6.89 12.19
C ALA A 98 6.57 -5.68 13.08
N PHE A 99 5.76 -4.63 13.08
CA PHE A 99 5.99 -3.46 13.94
C PHE A 99 5.85 -3.79 15.42
N ARG A 100 4.86 -4.59 15.81
CA ARG A 100 4.67 -5.00 17.21
C ARG A 100 5.80 -5.87 17.72
N ALA A 101 6.32 -6.80 16.92
CA ALA A 101 7.49 -7.59 17.27
C ALA A 101 8.75 -6.73 17.47
N ALA A 102 8.84 -5.57 16.78
CA ALA A 102 9.92 -4.61 17.01
C ALA A 102 9.78 -3.87 18.35
N GLY A 103 8.58 -3.85 18.93
CA GLY A 103 8.22 -3.16 20.17
C GLY A 103 7.34 -1.93 19.97
N TYR A 104 6.87 -1.63 18.75
CA TYR A 104 5.98 -0.49 18.53
C TYR A 104 4.57 -0.77 19.06
N GLU A 105 3.97 0.27 19.62
CA GLU A 105 2.51 0.35 19.67
C GLU A 105 1.98 0.73 18.29
N VAL A 106 0.90 0.10 17.86
CA VAL A 106 0.24 0.45 16.60
C VAL A 106 -1.18 0.90 16.88
N ASP A 107 -1.47 2.14 16.51
CA ASP A 107 -2.79 2.76 16.61
C ASP A 107 -3.56 2.58 15.31
N TYR A 108 -4.75 2.01 15.40
CA TYR A 108 -5.60 1.81 14.24
C TYR A 108 -6.48 3.03 14.00
N VAL A 109 -6.49 3.48 12.75
CA VAL A 109 -7.25 4.63 12.27
C VAL A 109 -8.07 4.19 11.08
N THR A 110 -9.36 4.50 11.10
CA THR A 110 -10.21 4.47 9.91
C THR A 110 -10.78 5.86 9.69
N LEU A 111 -11.30 6.14 8.50
CA LEU A 111 -11.75 7.49 8.16
C LEU A 111 -12.83 8.00 9.12
N ARG A 112 -13.80 7.13 9.42
CA ARG A 112 -14.94 7.46 10.26
C ARG A 112 -14.93 6.79 11.64
N GLY A 113 -13.84 6.12 12.01
CA GLY A 113 -13.69 5.42 13.30
C GLY A 113 -14.55 4.16 13.42
N GLU A 114 -15.09 3.68 12.30
CA GLU A 114 -15.81 2.42 12.21
C GLU A 114 -14.82 1.27 12.09
N ARG A 115 -15.16 0.11 12.67
CA ARG A 115 -14.38 -1.13 12.52
C ARG A 115 -14.24 -1.46 11.03
N PRO A 116 -13.01 -1.64 10.52
CA PRO A 116 -12.83 -2.00 9.12
C PRO A 116 -13.20 -3.46 8.88
N PHE A 117 -13.75 -3.75 7.70
CA PHE A 117 -14.12 -5.11 7.31
C PHE A 117 -13.00 -5.78 6.54
N VAL A 118 -12.69 -7.03 6.89
CA VAL A 118 -11.75 -7.85 6.12
C VAL A 118 -12.44 -8.39 4.87
N TYR A 119 -11.72 -8.46 3.74
CA TYR A 119 -12.18 -9.21 2.58
C TYR A 119 -12.18 -10.70 2.88
N GLY A 120 -13.34 -11.37 2.84
CA GLY A 120 -13.41 -12.81 3.15
C GLY A 120 -12.61 -13.69 2.19
N VAL A 121 -12.45 -13.29 0.92
CA VAL A 121 -11.55 -13.99 -0.01
C VAL A 121 -10.09 -13.96 0.46
N SER A 122 -9.68 -12.93 1.21
CA SER A 122 -8.35 -12.87 1.84
C SER A 122 -8.20 -13.75 3.09
N LEU A 123 -9.25 -14.51 3.44
CA LEU A 123 -9.25 -15.54 4.49
C LEU A 123 -9.46 -16.95 3.92
N ASP A 124 -9.70 -17.08 2.61
CA ASP A 124 -10.06 -18.33 1.95
C ASP A 124 -8.82 -18.97 1.32
N THR A 125 -8.34 -20.07 1.90
CA THR A 125 -7.17 -20.82 1.40
C THR A 125 -7.41 -21.51 0.05
N SER A 126 -8.66 -21.62 -0.38
CA SER A 126 -9.03 -22.12 -1.71
C SER A 126 -8.97 -21.03 -2.78
N PHE A 127 -8.87 -19.75 -2.39
CA PHE A 127 -8.78 -18.65 -3.33
C PHE A 127 -7.54 -18.80 -4.22
N ARG A 128 -7.77 -18.64 -5.52
CA ARG A 128 -6.73 -18.61 -6.56
C ARG A 128 -6.84 -17.27 -7.27
N ASP A 129 -5.80 -16.48 -7.14
CA ASP A 129 -5.74 -15.16 -7.76
C ASP A 129 -5.63 -15.31 -9.28
N GLN A 130 -6.36 -14.48 -10.02
CA GLN A 130 -6.40 -14.55 -11.49
C GLN A 130 -5.07 -14.17 -12.14
N ALA A 131 -4.34 -13.24 -11.54
CA ALA A 131 -3.07 -12.74 -12.05
C ALA A 131 -1.92 -13.70 -11.77
N TRP A 132 -1.94 -14.35 -10.61
CA TRP A 132 -0.88 -15.27 -10.19
C TRP A 132 -1.14 -16.71 -10.62
N ASN A 133 -2.41 -17.06 -10.84
CA ASN A 133 -2.85 -18.44 -11.05
C ASN A 133 -2.30 -19.40 -9.96
N ALA A 134 -2.19 -18.91 -8.73
CA ALA A 134 -1.58 -19.59 -7.58
C ALA A 134 -2.41 -19.37 -6.30
N ALA A 135 -2.14 -20.16 -5.25
CA ALA A 135 -2.77 -19.97 -3.95
C ALA A 135 -2.26 -18.68 -3.32
N GLN A 136 -3.13 -17.67 -3.23
CA GLN A 136 -2.73 -16.37 -2.69
C GLN A 136 -2.85 -16.30 -1.17
N VAL A 137 -3.68 -17.14 -0.57
CA VAL A 137 -3.90 -17.15 0.88
C VAL A 137 -3.39 -18.46 1.45
N SER A 138 -2.28 -18.39 2.18
CA SER A 138 -1.78 -19.53 2.93
C SER A 138 -2.61 -19.82 4.20
N PRO A 139 -2.51 -21.04 4.78
CA PRO A 139 -3.16 -21.34 6.06
C PRO A 139 -2.75 -20.38 7.19
N GLY A 140 -1.48 -19.96 7.22
CA GLY A 140 -0.98 -19.01 8.22
C GLY A 140 -1.60 -17.62 8.08
N GLU A 141 -1.74 -17.12 6.84
CA GLU A 141 -2.41 -15.85 6.58
C GLU A 141 -3.89 -15.91 6.92
N ALA A 142 -4.61 -16.97 6.50
CA ALA A 142 -6.00 -17.16 6.85
C ALA A 142 -6.22 -17.23 8.37
N ALA A 143 -5.37 -17.96 9.10
CA ALA A 143 -5.46 -18.07 10.55
C ALA A 143 -5.19 -16.72 11.25
N LEU A 144 -4.18 -15.97 10.79
CA LEU A 144 -3.89 -14.64 11.32
C LEU A 144 -5.01 -13.66 11.02
N GLY A 145 -5.55 -13.70 9.80
CA GLY A 145 -6.69 -12.89 9.39
C GLY A 145 -7.95 -13.17 10.20
N ASN A 146 -8.27 -14.45 10.41
CA ASN A 146 -9.38 -14.87 11.28
C ASN A 146 -9.17 -14.38 12.73
N ARG A 147 -7.94 -14.41 13.25
CA ARG A 147 -7.63 -13.85 14.57
C ARG A 147 -7.95 -12.36 14.66
N TYR A 148 -7.54 -11.55 13.67
CA TYR A 148 -7.85 -10.12 13.66
C TYR A 148 -9.34 -9.86 13.45
N ASN A 149 -10.01 -10.70 12.64
CA ASN A 149 -11.43 -10.57 12.38
C ASN A 149 -12.30 -10.89 13.61
N ASP A 150 -11.89 -11.87 14.43
CA ASP A 150 -12.57 -12.22 15.68
C ASP A 150 -12.49 -11.08 16.69
N ARG A 151 -13.65 -10.50 16.99
CA ARG A 151 -13.81 -9.33 17.88
C ARG A 151 -13.39 -9.57 19.33
N THR A 152 -13.14 -10.82 19.73
CA THR A 152 -12.83 -11.22 21.10
C THR A 152 -11.34 -11.43 21.35
N THR A 153 -10.53 -11.56 20.29
CA THR A 153 -9.08 -11.71 20.41
C THR A 153 -8.42 -10.39 20.78
N THR A 154 -7.16 -10.44 21.23
CA THR A 154 -6.39 -9.23 21.53
C THR A 154 -6.24 -8.34 20.29
N GLU A 155 -5.99 -8.94 19.13
CA GLU A 155 -5.85 -8.24 17.86
C GLU A 155 -7.18 -7.67 17.37
N GLY A 156 -8.26 -8.44 17.46
CA GLY A 156 -9.58 -7.98 17.04
C GLY A 156 -10.17 -6.90 17.94
N LEU A 157 -9.88 -6.92 19.24
CA LEU A 157 -10.25 -5.83 20.16
C LEU A 157 -9.67 -4.48 19.72
N ARG A 158 -8.47 -4.44 19.14
CA ARG A 158 -7.85 -3.22 18.63
C ARG A 158 -8.60 -2.66 17.41
N LEU A 159 -9.20 -3.53 16.60
CA LEU A 159 -10.02 -3.15 15.45
C LEU A 159 -11.46 -2.74 15.83
N ASN A 160 -11.91 -2.98 17.07
CA ASN A 160 -13.28 -2.64 17.48
C ASN A 160 -13.53 -1.13 17.65
N GLN A 161 -12.47 -0.37 17.95
CA GLN A 161 -12.57 1.06 18.24
C GLN A 161 -11.40 1.83 17.59
N PRO A 162 -11.29 1.80 16.24
CA PRO A 162 -10.26 2.58 15.58
C PRO A 162 -10.56 4.06 15.77
N ARG A 163 -9.51 4.86 15.80
CA ARG A 163 -9.63 6.32 15.86
C ARG A 163 -10.27 6.83 14.56
N ASN A 164 -11.22 7.75 14.70
CA ASN A 164 -11.82 8.46 13.57
C ASN A 164 -10.86 9.53 13.05
N LEU A 165 -10.44 9.39 11.79
CA LEU A 165 -9.51 10.32 11.14
C LEU A 165 -10.17 11.67 10.86
N ASP A 166 -11.41 11.69 10.37
CA ASP A 166 -12.10 12.92 9.99
C ASP A 166 -12.43 13.84 11.17
N THR A 167 -12.51 13.30 12.39
CA THR A 167 -12.63 14.11 13.62
C THR A 167 -11.27 14.51 14.17
N TRP A 168 -10.22 13.72 13.95
CA TRP A 168 -8.87 14.04 14.38
C TRP A 168 -8.20 15.10 13.49
N LEU A 169 -8.29 14.93 12.18
CA LEU A 169 -7.76 15.79 11.13
C LEU A 169 -8.92 16.18 10.22
N PRO A 170 -9.55 17.35 10.43
CA PRO A 170 -10.81 17.65 9.78
C PRO A 170 -10.69 17.71 8.25
N PRO A 171 -11.78 17.40 7.51
CA PRO A 171 -11.80 17.56 6.07
C PRO A 171 -11.70 19.05 5.69
N THR A 172 -11.16 19.31 4.50
CA THR A 172 -11.01 20.69 4.00
C THR A 172 -12.37 21.37 3.84
N PRO A 173 -12.56 22.60 4.36
CA PRO A 173 -13.80 23.33 4.19
C PRO A 173 -14.13 23.56 2.70
N ARG A 174 -15.42 23.52 2.38
CA ARG A 174 -15.98 23.76 1.05
C ARG A 174 -16.61 25.16 0.99
N PRO A 175 -16.92 25.70 -0.21
CA PRO A 175 -17.49 27.04 -0.34
C PRO A 175 -18.73 27.30 0.52
N GLN A 176 -19.59 26.29 0.73
CA GLN A 176 -20.80 26.44 1.56
C GLN A 176 -20.50 26.73 3.04
N HIS A 177 -19.29 26.47 3.54
CA HIS A 177 -18.91 26.78 4.92
C HIS A 177 -18.48 28.25 5.10
N GLY A 178 -18.24 28.99 4.00
CA GLY A 178 -17.82 30.38 4.02
C GLY A 178 -16.38 30.62 4.53
N GLU A 179 -15.90 31.85 4.37
CA GLU A 179 -14.55 32.28 4.76
C GLU A 179 -14.28 32.10 6.26
N ALA A 180 -15.31 32.27 7.10
CA ALA A 180 -15.21 32.14 8.55
C ALA A 180 -14.78 30.73 9.01
N ALA A 181 -14.93 29.69 8.18
CA ALA A 181 -14.48 28.34 8.49
C ALA A 181 -12.96 28.16 8.42
N ARG A 182 -12.22 29.08 7.79
CA ARG A 182 -10.78 28.93 7.53
C ARG A 182 -9.95 28.83 8.81
N GLU A 183 -10.13 29.76 9.74
CA GLU A 183 -9.32 29.80 10.96
C GLU A 183 -9.66 28.66 11.93
N PRO A 184 -10.94 28.32 12.21
CA PRO A 184 -11.28 27.13 12.98
C PRO A 184 -10.69 25.83 12.38
N TYR A 185 -10.77 25.67 11.05
CA TYR A 185 -10.15 24.55 10.35
C TYR A 185 -8.64 24.50 10.57
N ARG A 186 -7.95 25.62 10.38
CA ARG A 186 -6.50 25.72 10.56
C ARG A 186 -6.09 25.34 12.00
N GLN A 187 -6.83 25.81 13.00
CA GLN A 187 -6.55 25.50 14.42
C GLN A 187 -6.78 24.03 14.75
N ALA A 188 -7.90 23.45 14.29
CA ALA A 188 -8.19 22.03 14.49
C ALA A 188 -7.16 21.14 13.78
N LEU A 189 -6.80 21.47 12.54
CA LEU A 189 -5.76 20.76 11.80
C LEU A 189 -4.40 20.86 12.50
N LEU A 190 -4.00 22.05 12.95
CA LEU A 190 -2.75 22.24 13.69
C LEU A 190 -2.70 21.40 14.96
N LYS A 191 -3.79 21.37 15.74
CA LYS A 191 -3.90 20.52 16.94
C LYS A 191 -3.70 19.05 16.59
N GLY A 192 -4.44 18.53 15.60
CA GLY A 192 -4.34 17.13 15.19
C GLY A 192 -2.94 16.77 14.66
N LEU A 193 -2.35 17.62 13.83
CA LEU A 193 -0.98 17.42 13.32
C LEU A 193 0.07 17.51 14.42
N SER A 194 -0.10 18.41 15.40
CA SER A 194 0.81 18.50 16.55
C SER A 194 0.78 17.22 17.37
N GLU A 195 -0.40 16.66 17.61
CA GLU A 195 -0.55 15.34 18.23
C GLU A 195 0.10 14.24 17.38
N ALA A 196 -0.06 14.28 16.05
CA ALA A 196 0.51 13.31 15.15
C ALA A 196 2.05 13.31 15.12
N THR A 197 2.71 14.37 15.62
CA THR A 197 4.17 14.40 15.76
C THR A 197 4.73 13.36 16.75
N GLN A 198 3.89 12.66 17.51
CA GLN A 198 4.34 11.56 18.37
C GLN A 198 4.60 10.23 17.60
N TYR A 199 4.02 10.05 16.41
CA TYR A 199 4.13 8.78 15.67
C TYR A 199 5.47 8.65 14.95
N ALA A 200 6.21 7.55 15.17
CA ALA A 200 7.49 7.28 14.51
C ALA A 200 7.36 7.03 13.00
N GLY A 201 6.17 6.64 12.52
CA GLY A 201 5.87 6.37 11.11
C GLY A 201 4.41 5.97 10.93
N MET A 202 4.04 5.63 9.69
CA MET A 202 2.72 5.12 9.34
C MET A 202 2.77 3.99 8.34
N PHE A 203 1.71 3.17 8.31
CA PHE A 203 1.39 2.34 7.16
C PHE A 203 -0.07 2.48 6.75
N ILE A 204 -0.32 2.41 5.44
CA ILE A 204 -1.62 2.59 4.80
C ILE A 204 -1.95 1.28 4.09
N VAL A 205 -3.00 0.61 4.57
CA VAL A 205 -3.45 -0.70 4.08
C VAL A 205 -4.26 -0.50 2.79
N GLY A 206 -4.11 -1.39 1.81
CA GLY A 206 -4.91 -1.39 0.59
C GLY A 206 -6.13 -2.32 0.70
N GLY A 207 -6.36 -3.09 -0.37
CA GLY A 207 -7.65 -3.71 -0.68
C GLY A 207 -8.60 -2.75 -1.41
N ALA A 208 -9.66 -3.29 -2.02
CA ALA A 208 -10.59 -2.50 -2.82
C ALA A 208 -11.41 -1.45 -2.02
N GLY A 209 -11.46 -1.52 -0.68
CA GLY A 209 -12.01 -0.43 0.13
C GLY A 209 -11.20 0.87 0.02
N ALA A 210 -9.92 0.79 -0.35
CA ALA A 210 -9.05 1.95 -0.52
C ALA A 210 -9.62 2.95 -1.53
N TYR A 211 -10.17 2.50 -2.66
CA TYR A 211 -10.74 3.38 -3.70
C TYR A 211 -11.78 4.36 -3.14
N MET A 212 -12.67 3.82 -2.30
CA MET A 212 -13.83 4.54 -1.79
C MET A 212 -13.46 5.42 -0.60
N ASP A 213 -12.59 4.91 0.24
CA ASP A 213 -12.22 5.56 1.47
C ASP A 213 -11.16 6.64 1.20
N TYR A 214 -10.07 6.30 0.54
CA TYR A 214 -8.94 7.21 0.39
C TYR A 214 -9.10 8.16 -0.80
N GLY A 215 -9.77 7.70 -1.86
CA GLY A 215 -10.17 8.50 -3.02
C GLY A 215 -10.80 9.84 -2.64
N GLY A 216 -10.10 10.94 -2.92
CA GLY A 216 -10.62 12.29 -2.65
C GLY A 216 -10.61 12.71 -1.17
N ASN A 217 -10.23 11.85 -0.23
CA ASN A 217 -10.26 12.17 1.19
C ASN A 217 -9.18 13.22 1.54
N THR A 218 -9.63 14.35 2.09
CA THR A 218 -8.75 15.48 2.41
C THR A 218 -8.12 15.40 3.80
N SER A 219 -8.60 14.51 4.66
CA SER A 219 -8.21 14.36 6.07
C SER A 219 -6.89 13.60 6.23
N ILE A 220 -6.67 12.57 5.41
CA ILE A 220 -5.45 11.74 5.45
C ILE A 220 -4.21 12.43 4.86
N ARG A 221 -4.39 13.32 3.87
CA ARG A 221 -3.27 13.93 3.12
C ARG A 221 -2.34 14.76 4.01
N PRO A 222 -2.83 15.60 4.95
CA PRO A 222 -1.98 16.32 5.89
C PRO A 222 -1.14 15.39 6.79
N LEU A 223 -1.69 14.25 7.23
CA LEU A 223 -0.96 13.27 8.05
C LEU A 223 0.22 12.66 7.27
N ILE A 224 -0.06 12.20 6.05
CA ILE A 224 0.96 11.68 5.12
C ILE A 224 2.06 12.72 4.92
N ARG A 225 1.69 13.96 4.63
CA ARG A 225 2.64 15.04 4.39
C ARG A 225 3.45 15.39 5.62
N LEU A 226 2.85 15.38 6.82
CA LEU A 226 3.57 15.61 8.07
C LEU A 226 4.64 14.54 8.27
N LEU A 227 4.29 13.26 8.21
CA LEU A 227 5.24 12.18 8.46
C LEU A 227 6.31 12.13 7.36
N ALA A 228 5.93 12.35 6.11
CA ALA A 228 6.87 12.49 5.00
C ALA A 228 7.87 13.65 5.24
N ALA A 229 7.38 14.83 5.66
CA ALA A 229 8.23 16.00 5.92
C ALA A 229 9.13 15.84 7.15
N LEU A 230 8.73 15.02 8.12
CA LEU A 230 9.53 14.68 9.30
C LEU A 230 10.58 13.59 9.03
N GLY A 231 10.71 13.11 7.79
CA GLY A 231 11.63 12.01 7.45
C GLY A 231 11.21 10.65 8.00
N ARG A 232 9.96 10.52 8.45
CA ARG A 232 9.40 9.31 9.06
C ARG A 232 8.83 8.38 7.99
N PRO A 233 8.94 7.05 8.12
CA PRO A 233 8.41 6.13 7.12
C PRO A 233 6.92 6.35 6.88
N VAL A 234 6.56 6.50 5.60
CA VAL A 234 5.19 6.46 5.08
C VAL A 234 5.12 5.23 4.20
N VAL A 235 4.58 4.14 4.75
CA VAL A 235 4.40 2.88 4.03
C VAL A 235 3.00 2.85 3.41
N ALA A 236 2.87 2.48 2.15
CA ALA A 236 1.58 2.22 1.51
C ALA A 236 1.65 0.98 0.62
N ILE A 237 0.56 0.22 0.54
CA ILE A 237 0.53 -1.05 -0.20
C ILE A 237 -0.69 -1.14 -1.11
N CYS A 238 -0.54 -1.85 -2.23
CA CYS A 238 -1.66 -2.18 -3.11
C CYS A 238 -2.38 -0.88 -3.54
N TYR A 239 -3.71 -0.87 -3.56
CA TYR A 239 -4.49 0.32 -3.86
C TYR A 239 -4.37 1.43 -2.80
N GLY A 240 -3.86 1.12 -1.60
CA GLY A 240 -3.51 2.13 -0.60
C GLY A 240 -2.47 3.14 -1.09
N VAL A 241 -1.64 2.80 -2.10
CA VAL A 241 -0.66 3.72 -2.71
C VAL A 241 -1.32 4.91 -3.42
N GLU A 242 -2.58 4.77 -3.86
CA GLU A 242 -3.29 5.84 -4.59
C GLU A 242 -3.33 7.17 -3.81
N VAL A 243 -3.34 7.11 -2.48
CA VAL A 243 -3.46 8.28 -1.64
C VAL A 243 -2.17 9.11 -1.61
N LEU A 244 -1.01 8.48 -1.89
CA LEU A 244 0.27 9.16 -2.00
C LEU A 244 0.31 10.06 -3.25
N ILE A 245 -0.39 9.66 -4.32
CA ILE A 245 -0.60 10.49 -5.51
C ILE A 245 -1.41 11.74 -5.15
N GLN A 246 -2.39 11.59 -4.26
CA GLN A 246 -3.29 12.69 -3.87
C GLN A 246 -2.71 13.58 -2.77
N ALA A 247 -1.70 13.10 -2.04
CA ALA A 247 -0.95 13.85 -1.03
C ALA A 247 -0.06 14.91 -1.70
N THR A 248 -0.67 16.04 -2.06
CA THR A 248 -0.03 17.11 -2.81
C THR A 248 0.37 18.29 -1.93
N ASP A 249 1.41 19.02 -2.33
CA ASP A 249 1.64 20.36 -1.81
C ASP A 249 0.43 21.27 -2.16
N PRO A 250 -0.15 22.02 -1.21
CA PRO A 250 -1.44 22.65 -1.42
C PRO A 250 -1.33 23.88 -2.34
N LYS A 251 -0.11 24.42 -2.52
CA LYS A 251 0.19 25.59 -3.35
C LYS A 251 0.57 25.17 -4.77
N THR A 252 1.51 24.25 -4.90
CA THR A 252 2.06 23.82 -6.20
C THR A 252 1.31 22.65 -6.82
N LYS A 253 0.53 21.91 -6.03
CA LYS A 253 -0.16 20.67 -6.41
C LYS A 253 0.76 19.54 -6.85
N VAL A 254 2.08 19.68 -6.62
CA VAL A 254 3.04 18.60 -6.88
C VAL A 254 2.74 17.45 -5.91
N PRO A 255 2.52 16.21 -6.43
CA PRO A 255 2.21 15.06 -5.60
C PRO A 255 3.44 14.56 -4.85
N LEU A 256 3.22 13.88 -3.73
CA LEU A 256 4.30 13.28 -2.95
C LEU A 256 5.09 12.26 -3.78
N VAL A 257 4.50 11.61 -4.78
CA VAL A 257 5.21 10.66 -5.64
C VAL A 257 6.06 11.31 -6.75
N TRP A 258 5.98 12.65 -6.94
CA TRP A 258 6.71 13.32 -8.02
C TRP A 258 8.23 13.12 -7.89
N GLY A 259 8.87 12.66 -8.96
CA GLY A 259 10.29 12.37 -9.05
C GLY A 259 10.75 11.11 -8.32
N ARG A 260 9.83 10.34 -7.72
CA ARG A 260 10.16 9.14 -6.92
C ARG A 260 10.00 7.85 -7.70
N LEU A 261 10.71 6.83 -7.26
CA LEU A 261 10.47 5.44 -7.61
C LEU A 261 9.37 4.88 -6.72
N VAL A 262 8.36 4.27 -7.32
CA VAL A 262 7.15 3.83 -6.64
C VAL A 262 6.74 2.46 -7.18
N THR A 263 6.20 1.60 -6.33
CA THR A 263 5.40 0.44 -6.75
C THR A 263 4.00 0.56 -6.16
N GLY A 264 3.13 -0.39 -6.47
CA GLY A 264 1.72 -0.40 -6.11
C GLY A 264 1.02 -1.45 -6.97
N HIS A 265 -0.27 -1.68 -6.74
CA HIS A 265 -1.00 -2.72 -7.47
C HIS A 265 -0.80 -2.57 -8.98
N SER A 266 -0.29 -3.62 -9.63
CA SER A 266 0.16 -3.55 -11.02
C SER A 266 -0.99 -3.84 -11.99
N GLU A 267 -0.83 -3.42 -13.25
CA GLU A 267 -1.80 -3.78 -14.32
C GLU A 267 -1.97 -5.29 -14.47
N GLN A 268 -0.90 -6.04 -14.19
CA GLN A 268 -0.92 -7.49 -14.23
C GLN A 268 -1.75 -8.08 -13.09
N ASP A 269 -1.73 -7.44 -11.90
CA ASP A 269 -2.45 -7.88 -10.72
C ASP A 269 -3.92 -7.39 -10.71
N ASP A 270 -4.32 -6.49 -11.62
CA ASP A 270 -5.65 -5.87 -11.63
C ASP A 270 -6.77 -6.93 -11.79
N TYR A 271 -7.80 -6.81 -10.95
CA TYR A 271 -8.97 -7.68 -11.03
C TYR A 271 -9.71 -7.46 -12.36
N THR A 272 -9.98 -8.54 -13.09
CA THR A 272 -10.75 -8.48 -14.34
C THR A 272 -12.27 -8.48 -14.11
N ASP A 273 -12.71 -9.10 -13.01
CA ASP A 273 -14.06 -9.06 -12.45
C ASP A 273 -13.98 -9.34 -10.93
N GLY A 274 -14.98 -8.92 -10.15
CA GLY A 274 -15.07 -9.18 -8.71
C GLY A 274 -14.53 -8.07 -7.82
N THR A 275 -14.27 -6.88 -8.37
CA THR A 275 -13.93 -5.70 -7.57
C THR A 275 -15.15 -5.27 -6.76
N THR A 276 -15.22 -5.68 -5.48
CA THR A 276 -16.38 -5.43 -4.61
C THR A 276 -16.00 -4.56 -3.42
N ASN A 277 -16.95 -3.77 -2.92
CA ASN A 277 -16.82 -3.19 -1.57
C ASN A 277 -17.36 -4.15 -0.51
N VAL A 278 -16.97 -3.93 0.74
CA VAL A 278 -17.59 -4.56 1.91
C VAL A 278 -18.36 -3.49 2.71
N PRO A 279 -19.57 -3.08 2.27
CA PRO A 279 -20.36 -2.04 2.95
C PRO A 279 -20.84 -2.47 4.34
N VAL A 280 -20.96 -3.78 4.56
CA VAL A 280 -21.29 -4.41 5.84
C VAL A 280 -20.48 -5.70 5.95
N GLU A 281 -20.19 -6.14 7.17
CA GLU A 281 -19.43 -7.39 7.39
C GLU A 281 -20.06 -8.57 6.64
N GLY A 282 -19.27 -9.21 5.77
CA GLY A 282 -19.71 -10.32 4.94
C GLY A 282 -20.65 -9.96 3.76
N GLY A 283 -21.03 -8.68 3.61
CA GLY A 283 -21.77 -8.20 2.46
C GLY A 283 -20.82 -7.66 1.41
N TYR A 284 -20.77 -8.28 0.23
CA TYR A 284 -19.91 -7.87 -0.88
C TYR A 284 -20.74 -7.15 -1.94
N GLY A 285 -20.49 -5.87 -2.17
CA GLY A 285 -21.17 -5.10 -3.19
C GLY A 285 -21.06 -3.58 -3.03
N PRO A 286 -21.30 -2.79 -4.11
CA PRO A 286 -21.50 -3.27 -5.47
C PRO A 286 -20.23 -3.93 -6.04
N ASN A 287 -20.41 -4.90 -6.94
CA ASN A 287 -19.31 -5.36 -7.80
C ASN A 287 -19.15 -4.35 -8.93
N TYR A 288 -17.97 -3.76 -9.05
CA TYR A 288 -17.61 -2.82 -10.11
C TYR A 288 -17.15 -3.51 -11.39
N GLY A 289 -17.07 -4.85 -11.38
CA GLY A 289 -16.43 -5.61 -12.44
C GLY A 289 -14.92 -5.53 -12.27
N ALA A 290 -14.27 -4.83 -13.19
CA ALA A 290 -12.82 -4.62 -13.16
C ALA A 290 -12.40 -3.59 -12.09
N ALA A 291 -11.09 -3.51 -11.84
CA ALA A 291 -10.51 -2.46 -11.02
C ALA A 291 -10.97 -1.06 -11.47
N THR A 292 -11.39 -0.22 -10.53
CA THR A 292 -11.97 1.11 -10.85
C THR A 292 -10.93 2.12 -11.36
N ILE A 293 -9.67 1.85 -11.09
CA ILE A 293 -8.51 2.60 -11.56
C ILE A 293 -7.38 1.66 -11.93
N THR A 294 -6.58 2.07 -12.91
CA THR A 294 -5.31 1.41 -13.23
C THR A 294 -4.19 2.10 -12.47
N LEU A 295 -3.87 1.59 -11.27
CA LEU A 295 -2.97 2.28 -10.34
C LEU A 295 -1.55 2.42 -10.90
N GLU A 296 -1.02 1.39 -11.55
CA GLU A 296 0.30 1.46 -12.21
C GLU A 296 0.36 2.61 -13.22
N GLN A 297 -0.67 2.80 -14.04
CA GLN A 297 -0.72 3.91 -15.00
C GLN A 297 -0.79 5.27 -14.32
N MET A 298 -1.58 5.39 -13.24
CA MET A 298 -1.58 6.60 -12.42
C MET A 298 -0.19 6.88 -11.84
N ILE A 299 0.49 5.88 -11.28
CA ILE A 299 1.84 6.04 -10.74
C ILE A 299 2.81 6.52 -11.83
N LYS A 300 2.81 5.87 -13.01
CA LYS A 300 3.65 6.27 -14.15
C LYS A 300 3.38 7.72 -14.59
N GLN A 301 2.13 8.21 -14.52
CA GLN A 301 1.77 9.59 -14.84
C GLN A 301 2.24 10.59 -13.77
N TYR A 302 2.00 10.28 -12.49
CA TYR A 302 2.20 11.23 -11.38
C TYR A 302 3.61 11.23 -10.79
N THR A 303 4.43 10.22 -11.10
CA THR A 303 5.86 10.23 -10.75
C THR A 303 6.69 11.14 -11.63
N GLY A 304 6.15 11.58 -12.78
CA GLY A 304 6.82 12.51 -13.69
C GLY A 304 8.07 11.91 -14.36
N PRO A 305 8.79 12.70 -15.17
CA PRO A 305 9.87 12.18 -16.00
C PRO A 305 11.11 11.72 -15.23
N GLN A 306 11.31 12.17 -13.99
CA GLN A 306 12.43 11.76 -13.16
C GLN A 306 12.12 10.51 -12.30
N GLY A 307 10.84 10.23 -12.06
CA GLY A 307 10.40 9.08 -11.28
C GLY A 307 10.05 7.88 -12.17
N GLY A 308 9.29 6.94 -11.61
CA GLY A 308 8.69 5.86 -12.37
C GLY A 308 8.14 4.73 -11.50
N PHE A 309 7.51 3.77 -12.17
CA PHE A 309 6.97 2.57 -11.56
C PHE A 309 8.00 1.43 -11.60
N ILE A 310 8.15 0.68 -10.52
CA ILE A 310 8.95 -0.55 -10.52
C ILE A 310 8.01 -1.71 -10.18
N SER A 311 8.11 -2.80 -10.94
CA SER A 311 7.52 -4.10 -10.62
C SER A 311 8.31 -5.20 -11.33
N ASN A 312 8.44 -6.34 -10.68
CA ASN A 312 8.96 -7.56 -11.28
C ASN A 312 7.81 -8.58 -11.39
N ASN A 313 7.20 -8.66 -12.57
CA ASN A 313 6.00 -9.45 -12.81
C ASN A 313 6.25 -10.93 -12.50
N GLY A 314 5.37 -11.57 -11.72
CA GLY A 314 5.53 -12.95 -11.26
C GLY A 314 6.47 -13.15 -10.05
N SER A 315 7.09 -12.10 -9.51
CA SER A 315 7.89 -12.19 -8.27
C SER A 315 7.01 -12.38 -7.03
N PRO A 316 7.49 -13.09 -5.99
CA PRO A 316 6.77 -13.24 -4.72
C PRO A 316 6.75 -11.97 -3.87
N TYR A 317 7.77 -11.12 -4.03
CA TYR A 317 7.93 -9.88 -3.30
C TYR A 317 8.08 -8.70 -4.23
N MET A 318 7.58 -7.54 -3.81
CA MET A 318 7.83 -6.26 -4.44
C MET A 318 7.57 -5.08 -3.48
N ALA A 319 8.65 -4.48 -2.98
CA ALA A 319 8.61 -3.25 -2.19
C ALA A 319 9.71 -2.27 -2.62
N VAL A 320 9.40 -0.97 -2.62
CA VAL A 320 10.29 0.11 -3.07
C VAL A 320 10.37 1.17 -1.99
N ALA A 321 11.58 1.50 -1.54
CA ALA A 321 11.88 2.68 -0.74
C ALA A 321 12.50 3.76 -1.64
N ASP A 322 11.95 4.98 -1.59
CA ASP A 322 12.58 6.20 -2.10
C ASP A 322 12.57 7.27 -0.99
N GLY A 323 13.66 7.30 -0.24
CA GLY A 323 13.77 7.99 1.03
C GLY A 323 12.87 7.35 2.09
N ASN A 324 12.00 8.16 2.68
CA ASN A 324 11.04 7.71 3.69
C ASN A 324 9.64 7.40 3.13
N VAL A 325 9.47 7.43 1.81
CA VAL A 325 8.25 6.94 1.16
C VAL A 325 8.52 5.52 0.71
N ILE A 326 7.77 4.58 1.28
CA ILE A 326 7.93 3.15 1.03
C ILE A 326 6.62 2.62 0.46
N THR A 327 6.70 1.92 -0.66
CA THR A 327 5.53 1.37 -1.34
C THR A 327 5.67 -0.11 -1.60
N ALA A 328 4.56 -0.83 -1.62
CA ALA A 328 4.49 -2.27 -1.82
C ALA A 328 3.43 -2.61 -2.87
N ARG A 329 3.69 -3.63 -3.70
CA ARG A 329 2.85 -3.93 -4.87
C ARG A 329 1.51 -4.52 -4.48
N THR A 330 1.49 -5.67 -3.81
CA THR A 330 0.25 -6.41 -3.55
C THR A 330 0.33 -7.27 -2.29
N THR A 331 -0.65 -8.13 -2.08
CA THR A 331 -1.05 -8.80 -0.84
C THR A 331 0.07 -9.15 0.18
N PRO A 332 1.15 -9.89 -0.14
CA PRO A 332 2.19 -10.23 0.84
C PRO A 332 3.20 -9.10 1.11
N ASP A 333 3.23 -8.06 0.28
CA ASP A 333 4.35 -7.12 0.18
C ASP A 333 4.41 -6.11 1.35
N GLY A 334 3.41 -6.13 2.22
CA GLY A 334 3.41 -5.33 3.45
C GLY A 334 4.54 -5.75 4.37
N TYR A 335 4.89 -7.04 4.31
CA TYR A 335 5.99 -7.62 5.06
C TYR A 335 7.38 -7.07 4.66
N PRO A 336 7.84 -7.16 3.39
CA PRO A 336 9.09 -6.55 2.98
C PRO A 336 9.09 -5.02 3.13
N ALA A 337 7.95 -4.35 2.95
CA ALA A 337 7.85 -2.91 3.21
C ALA A 337 8.08 -2.54 4.68
N ALA A 338 7.58 -3.36 5.62
CA ALA A 338 7.90 -3.20 7.04
C ALA A 338 9.40 -3.41 7.33
N MET A 339 10.06 -4.34 6.64
CA MET A 339 11.50 -4.54 6.77
C MET A 339 12.28 -3.29 6.33
N LEU A 340 11.90 -2.67 5.21
CA LEU A 340 12.48 -1.40 4.75
C LEU A 340 12.26 -0.28 5.74
N ALA A 341 11.06 -0.15 6.31
CA ALA A 341 10.75 0.89 7.30
C ALA A 341 11.61 0.73 8.57
N LEU A 342 11.79 -0.50 9.06
CA LEU A 342 12.63 -0.79 10.22
C LEU A 342 14.12 -0.55 9.91
N ALA A 343 14.61 -0.95 8.74
CA ALA A 343 15.97 -0.65 8.29
C ALA A 343 16.21 0.87 8.17
N GLN A 344 15.24 1.63 7.66
CA GLN A 344 15.34 3.08 7.56
C GLN A 344 15.40 3.75 8.94
N MET A 345 14.56 3.31 9.89
CA MET A 345 14.49 3.93 11.23
C MET A 345 15.67 3.55 12.12
N HIS A 346 16.12 2.30 12.06
CA HIS A 346 17.03 1.72 13.06
C HIS A 346 18.35 1.21 12.48
N GLY A 347 18.56 1.38 11.18
CA GLY A 347 19.77 0.97 10.48
C GLY A 347 20.89 2.01 10.45
N ASN A 348 20.77 3.11 11.22
CA ASN A 348 21.79 4.17 11.31
C ASN A 348 22.27 4.71 9.94
N GLY A 349 21.35 4.84 8.98
CA GLY A 349 21.64 5.37 7.64
C GLY A 349 22.34 4.39 6.69
N GLN A 350 22.44 3.11 7.03
CA GLN A 350 23.04 2.08 6.17
C GLN A 350 22.17 1.76 4.95
N LEU A 351 20.85 1.90 5.05
CA LEU A 351 19.94 1.65 3.93
C LEU A 351 20.11 2.75 2.87
N PRO A 352 20.43 2.41 1.61
CA PRO A 352 20.45 3.38 0.52
C PRO A 352 19.11 4.12 0.38
N THR A 353 19.15 5.38 -0.05
CA THR A 353 17.92 6.18 -0.24
C THR A 353 16.94 5.53 -1.20
N LYS A 354 17.45 4.89 -2.26
CA LYS A 354 16.63 4.13 -3.21
C LYS A 354 16.96 2.66 -3.06
N TYR A 355 15.95 1.87 -2.72
CA TYR A 355 16.14 0.45 -2.46
C TYR A 355 14.88 -0.32 -2.87
N VAL A 356 15.08 -1.48 -3.46
CA VAL A 356 14.00 -2.37 -3.90
C VAL A 356 14.20 -3.71 -3.21
N ILE A 357 13.10 -4.34 -2.81
CA ILE A 357 13.03 -5.76 -2.49
C ILE A 357 12.14 -6.38 -3.54
N ASP A 358 12.65 -7.33 -4.30
CA ASP A 358 11.85 -8.14 -5.22
C ASP A 358 12.33 -9.60 -5.23
N GLY A 359 11.87 -10.39 -6.20
CA GLY A 359 12.33 -11.76 -6.39
C GLY A 359 12.19 -12.61 -5.13
N ASP A 360 13.27 -13.24 -4.69
CA ASP A 360 13.34 -14.10 -3.51
C ASP A 360 13.38 -13.35 -2.16
N GLY A 361 13.22 -12.02 -2.20
CA GLY A 361 13.25 -11.17 -1.03
C GLY A 361 14.65 -10.68 -0.66
N LEU A 362 15.62 -10.76 -1.56
CA LEU A 362 16.87 -10.02 -1.44
C LEU A 362 16.72 -8.64 -2.06
N GLY A 363 17.10 -7.59 -1.33
CA GLY A 363 17.02 -6.24 -1.86
C GLY A 363 18.29 -5.72 -2.52
N HIS A 364 18.12 -4.69 -3.35
CA HIS A 364 19.18 -4.04 -4.12
C HIS A 364 18.87 -2.57 -4.39
N VAL A 365 19.88 -1.82 -4.83
CA VAL A 365 19.69 -0.46 -5.37
C VAL A 365 19.14 -0.58 -6.79
N PRO A 366 18.00 0.04 -7.13
CA PRO A 366 17.38 -0.11 -8.44
C PRO A 366 18.22 0.51 -9.56
N THR A 367 18.20 -0.13 -10.71
CA THR A 367 18.79 0.36 -11.95
C THR A 367 17.75 1.06 -12.83
N LEU A 368 18.20 1.86 -13.80
CA LEU A 368 17.29 2.53 -14.74
C LEU A 368 16.47 1.56 -15.60
N ALA A 369 16.95 0.34 -15.82
CA ALA A 369 16.27 -0.67 -16.63
C ALA A 369 15.01 -1.23 -15.96
N GLU A 370 14.94 -1.16 -14.63
CA GLU A 370 13.80 -1.64 -13.84
C GLU A 370 12.66 -0.60 -13.77
N VAL A 371 12.94 0.66 -14.15
CA VAL A 371 12.00 1.76 -14.02
C VAL A 371 11.10 1.84 -15.25
N ARG A 372 9.85 1.42 -15.09
CA ARG A 372 8.78 1.57 -16.08
C ARG A 372 8.24 3.00 -16.05
N ARG A 373 8.22 3.65 -17.20
CA ARG A 373 7.71 5.02 -17.40
C ARG A 373 6.69 5.04 -18.52
N ILE A 374 5.90 6.10 -18.60
CA ILE A 374 5.20 6.43 -19.85
C ILE A 374 6.29 6.68 -20.90
N ALA A 375 6.33 5.86 -21.94
CA ALA A 375 7.19 6.13 -23.08
C ALA A 375 6.86 7.52 -23.64
N GLY A 376 7.89 8.36 -23.79
CA GLY A 376 7.75 9.72 -24.34
C GLY A 376 7.47 9.73 -25.83
#